data_AF-A0AAN8IB52-F1
#
_entry.id   AF-A0AAN8IB52-F1
#
_cell.length_a   1.000
_cell.length_b   1.000
_cell.length_c   1.000
_cell.angle_alpha   90.00
_cell.angle_beta   90.00
_cell.angle_gamma   90.00
#
_symmetry.space_group_name_H-M   'P 1'
#
loop_
_entity.id
_entity.type
_entity.pdbx_description
1 polymer ?
#
loop_
_entity_poly.entity_id
_entity_poly.type
_entity_poly.pdbx_seq_one_letter_code
_entity_poly.pdbx_strand_id
1 'polypeptide(L)'
;VNGLLWVFHPLSRTFLSDVETVRAVLSAKKSSLTPIIGECDGDVLSKLRAAFKLRLLTLLAIELSGEDSVREIDVVDVSRLLVSISMANGLPKKENSWDCATTLTEGDAMCTWWTHVFTCALFWKQRIPEKAKQHYAVVRRCPPELLNNPLALAVGHAFCCRKLCIDDRDNVNFGKFVFVHSRKALEQLRTACARDGAPEVSQLQDTLRRLAYEWVMSSLLDAWRQDLEPQIPYWCQKPQADYRTLYQEACNHYTHLQLHGGGERGSR
;
A
#
# COMPACT_ATOMS: atom_id res chain seq x y z
N VAL A 1 -1.92 -6.75 29.96
CA VAL A 1 -2.56 -7.99 29.41
C VAL A 1 -3.09 -7.81 27.98
N ASN A 2 -3.51 -6.60 27.55
CA ASN A 2 -4.00 -6.37 26.16
C ASN A 2 -2.99 -6.65 25.03
N GLY A 3 -1.68 -6.48 25.25
CA GLY A 3 -0.65 -6.63 24.20
C GLY A 3 -0.44 -8.05 23.65
N LEU A 4 -1.09 -9.07 24.23
CA LEU A 4 -1.04 -10.47 23.79
C LEU A 4 -2.35 -10.99 23.20
N LEU A 5 -3.42 -10.18 23.20
CA LEU A 5 -4.74 -10.64 22.72
C LEU A 5 -4.70 -11.09 21.26
N TRP A 6 -3.82 -10.49 20.45
CA TRP A 6 -3.64 -10.85 19.05
C TRP A 6 -3.24 -12.33 18.85
N VAL A 7 -2.54 -12.94 19.80
CA VAL A 7 -2.11 -14.36 19.75
C VAL A 7 -3.31 -15.31 19.69
N PHE A 8 -4.45 -14.89 20.24
CA PHE A 8 -5.67 -15.69 20.25
C PHE A 8 -6.55 -15.47 19.01
N HIS A 9 -6.21 -14.49 18.17
CA HIS A 9 -6.92 -14.22 16.93
C HIS A 9 -6.80 -15.42 15.96
N PRO A 10 -7.86 -15.84 15.24
CA PRO A 10 -7.80 -16.97 14.31
C PRO A 10 -6.64 -16.87 13.30
N LEU A 11 -6.46 -15.70 12.67
CA LEU A 11 -5.34 -15.46 11.73
C LEU A 11 -3.96 -15.60 12.39
N SER A 12 -3.83 -15.18 13.65
CA SER A 12 -2.58 -15.34 14.39
C SER A 12 -2.32 -16.80 14.73
N ARG A 13 -3.35 -17.54 15.16
CA ARG A 13 -3.23 -18.98 15.42
C ARG A 13 -2.80 -19.74 14.17
N THR A 14 -3.38 -19.44 13.01
CA THR A 14 -2.95 -20.02 11.73
C THR A 14 -1.48 -19.70 11.44
N PHE A 15 -1.07 -18.45 11.61
CA PHE A 15 0.33 -18.05 11.45
C PHE A 15 1.28 -18.76 12.42
N LEU A 16 0.93 -18.85 13.70
CA LEU A 16 1.75 -19.45 14.75
C LEU A 16 1.79 -20.98 14.68
N SER A 17 0.77 -21.61 14.07
CA SER A 17 0.73 -23.06 13.83
C SER A 17 1.66 -23.52 12.70
N ASP A 18 2.11 -22.59 11.85
CA ASP A 18 3.06 -22.88 10.79
C ASP A 18 4.49 -22.92 11.36
N VAL A 19 4.92 -24.12 11.73
CA VAL A 19 6.21 -24.36 12.38
C VAL A 19 7.39 -23.92 11.52
N GLU A 20 7.28 -24.03 10.19
CA GLU A 20 8.35 -23.66 9.26
C GLU A 20 8.50 -22.14 9.22
N THR A 21 7.38 -21.43 9.04
CA THR A 21 7.36 -19.96 9.07
C THR A 21 7.84 -19.43 10.42
N VAL A 22 7.34 -19.96 11.54
CA VAL A 22 7.76 -19.53 12.87
C VAL A 22 9.25 -19.79 13.08
N ARG A 23 9.76 -20.97 12.71
CA ARG A 23 11.19 -21.27 12.82
C ARG A 23 12.02 -20.30 11.99
N ALA A 24 11.63 -20.00 10.76
CA ALA A 24 12.33 -19.06 9.90
C ALA A 24 12.41 -17.66 10.53
N VAL A 25 11.28 -17.15 11.06
CA VAL A 25 11.23 -15.84 11.74
C VAL A 25 12.14 -15.80 12.97
N LEU A 26 12.14 -16.86 13.78
CA LEU A 26 12.95 -16.92 15.00
C LEU A 26 14.45 -17.08 14.72
N SER A 27 14.78 -17.81 13.65
CA SER A 27 16.16 -18.10 13.23
C SER A 27 16.79 -16.95 12.44
N ALA A 28 15.97 -16.03 11.92
CA ALA A 28 16.45 -14.87 11.20
C ALA A 28 17.34 -14.01 12.11
N LYS A 29 18.54 -13.68 11.59
CA LYS A 29 19.36 -12.58 12.12
C LYS A 29 18.57 -11.28 11.99
N LYS A 30 18.97 -10.22 12.72
CA LYS A 30 18.29 -8.92 12.76
C LYS A 30 17.84 -8.49 11.35
N SER A 31 16.55 -8.67 11.05
CA SER A 31 15.95 -8.35 9.76
C SER A 31 15.40 -6.92 9.86
N SER A 32 15.80 -6.06 8.92
CA SER A 32 15.27 -4.72 8.83
C SER A 32 13.98 -4.78 8.02
N LEU A 33 12.84 -4.70 8.70
CA LEU A 33 11.53 -4.59 8.05
C LEU A 33 11.17 -3.14 7.69
N THR A 34 12.03 -2.18 8.04
CA THR A 34 11.94 -0.77 7.62
C THR A 34 12.00 -0.68 6.09
N PRO A 35 11.15 0.13 5.45
CA PRO A 35 10.20 1.11 6.01
C PRO A 35 8.77 0.57 6.20
N ILE A 36 8.55 -0.74 6.11
CA ILE A 36 7.20 -1.30 6.17
C ILE A 36 6.71 -1.38 7.61
N ILE A 37 7.58 -1.82 8.52
CA ILE A 37 7.31 -1.99 9.95
C ILE A 37 8.41 -1.28 10.73
N GLY A 38 8.01 -0.59 11.80
CA GLY A 38 8.90 0.09 12.75
C GLY A 38 9.86 -0.85 13.47
N GLU A 39 10.82 -0.28 14.20
CA GLU A 39 11.82 -1.08 14.91
C GLU A 39 11.18 -2.11 15.85
N CYS A 40 11.78 -3.31 15.83
CA CYS A 40 11.45 -4.39 16.74
C CYS A 40 12.46 -4.39 17.87
N ASP A 41 11.98 -4.38 19.12
CA ASP A 41 12.80 -4.35 20.35
C ASP A 41 13.64 -5.63 20.58
N GLY A 42 13.83 -6.45 19.55
CA GLY A 42 14.72 -7.62 19.56
C GLY A 42 14.17 -8.85 20.27
N ASP A 43 13.13 -8.72 21.08
CA ASP A 43 12.50 -9.85 21.77
C ASP A 43 11.76 -10.80 20.81
N VAL A 44 11.59 -12.06 21.22
CA VAL A 44 10.97 -13.14 20.42
C VAL A 44 9.53 -12.80 20.00
N LEU A 45 8.73 -12.26 20.92
CA LEU A 45 7.34 -11.91 20.65
C LEU A 45 7.23 -10.72 19.70
N SER A 46 8.15 -9.76 19.81
CA SER A 46 8.25 -8.60 18.93
C SER A 46 8.64 -9.01 17.52
N LYS A 47 9.59 -9.96 17.36
CA LYS A 47 9.91 -10.56 16.05
C LYS A 47 8.69 -11.26 15.42
N LEU A 48 7.99 -12.10 16.20
CA LEU A 48 6.80 -12.79 15.73
C LEU A 48 5.66 -11.82 15.38
N ARG A 49 5.45 -10.80 16.22
CA ARG A 49 4.45 -9.75 15.98
C ARG A 49 4.76 -8.99 14.70
N ALA A 50 6.01 -8.64 14.45
CA ALA A 50 6.42 -7.93 13.25
C ALA A 50 6.29 -8.78 11.99
N ALA A 51 6.72 -10.04 12.02
CA ALA A 51 6.48 -10.96 10.91
C ALA A 51 4.98 -11.15 10.64
N PHE A 52 4.16 -11.20 11.70
CA PHE A 52 2.71 -11.28 11.57
C PHE A 52 2.10 -10.01 10.98
N LYS A 53 2.53 -8.82 11.41
CA LYS A 53 2.16 -7.53 10.78
C LYS A 53 2.46 -7.53 9.28
N LEU A 54 3.65 -8.00 8.90
CA LEU A 54 4.06 -8.08 7.51
C LEU A 54 3.15 -8.99 6.70
N ARG A 55 2.83 -10.17 7.25
CA ARG A 55 1.88 -11.10 6.62
C ARG A 55 0.52 -10.47 6.41
N LEU A 56 -0.02 -9.77 7.40
CA LEU A 56 -1.33 -9.10 7.29
C LEU A 56 -1.30 -7.96 6.25
N LEU A 57 -0.23 -7.15 6.19
CA LEU A 57 -0.04 -6.15 5.14
C LEU A 57 0.01 -6.79 3.75
N THR A 58 0.75 -7.89 3.60
CA THR A 58 0.84 -8.64 2.34
C THR A 58 -0.52 -9.18 1.92
N LEU A 59 -1.33 -9.68 2.85
CA LEU A 59 -2.70 -10.12 2.54
C LEU A 59 -3.56 -8.97 2.01
N LEU A 60 -3.53 -7.79 2.65
CA LEU A 60 -4.26 -6.61 2.17
C LEU A 60 -3.77 -6.16 0.79
N ALA A 61 -2.47 -6.22 0.54
CA ALA A 61 -1.87 -5.83 -0.74
C ALA A 61 -2.27 -6.79 -1.88
N ILE A 62 -2.29 -8.10 -1.62
CA ILE A 62 -2.73 -9.13 -2.57
C ILE A 62 -4.22 -8.99 -2.89
N GLU A 63 -5.05 -8.81 -1.87
CA GLU A 63 -6.49 -8.56 -2.05
C GLU A 63 -6.74 -7.31 -2.92
N LEU A 64 -5.92 -6.28 -2.72
CA LEU A 64 -6.01 -5.04 -3.46
C LEU A 64 -5.55 -5.20 -4.92
N SER A 65 -4.44 -5.89 -5.17
CA SER A 65 -3.96 -6.19 -6.54
C SER A 65 -4.90 -7.11 -7.30
N GLY A 66 -5.73 -7.89 -6.60
CA GLY A 66 -6.63 -8.85 -7.25
C GLY A 66 -5.87 -10.02 -7.87
N GLU A 67 -4.65 -10.30 -7.40
CA GLU A 67 -3.99 -11.58 -7.66
C GLU A 67 -4.86 -12.69 -7.05
N ASP A 68 -5.17 -13.75 -7.82
CA ASP A 68 -6.09 -14.83 -7.45
C ASP A 68 -5.73 -15.44 -6.09
N SER A 69 -6.30 -14.87 -5.02
CA SER A 69 -6.19 -15.41 -3.70
C SER A 69 -7.19 -16.57 -3.63
N VAL A 70 -6.70 -17.76 -3.27
CA VAL A 70 -7.55 -18.95 -3.07
C VAL A 70 -8.61 -18.70 -1.97
N ARG A 71 -8.49 -17.61 -1.20
CA ARG A 71 -9.39 -17.20 -0.12
C ARG A 71 -9.55 -15.69 -0.07
N GLU A 72 -10.79 -15.23 -0.15
CA GLU A 72 -11.19 -13.86 0.19
C GLU A 72 -10.89 -13.59 1.68
N ILE A 73 -10.31 -12.43 1.97
CA ILE A 73 -10.04 -12.01 3.35
C ILE A 73 -11.14 -11.09 3.87
N ASP A 74 -11.43 -11.16 5.16
CA ASP A 74 -12.20 -10.10 5.81
C ASP A 74 -11.30 -8.87 5.99
N VAL A 75 -11.40 -7.93 5.05
CA VAL A 75 -10.62 -6.69 5.04
C VAL A 75 -10.79 -5.89 6.33
N VAL A 76 -12.00 -5.88 6.91
CA VAL A 76 -12.28 -5.11 8.13
C VAL A 76 -11.57 -5.75 9.33
N ASP A 77 -11.70 -7.07 9.46
CA ASP A 77 -11.06 -7.83 10.54
C ASP A 77 -9.53 -7.73 10.46
N VAL A 78 -8.94 -7.97 9.28
CA VAL A 78 -7.49 -7.86 9.04
C VAL A 78 -6.99 -6.45 9.35
N SER A 79 -7.69 -5.41 8.86
CA SER A 79 -7.28 -4.01 9.09
C SER A 79 -7.36 -3.63 10.57
N ARG A 80 -8.42 -4.03 11.27
CA ARG A 80 -8.59 -3.75 12.71
C ARG A 80 -7.56 -4.46 13.55
N LEU A 81 -7.29 -5.75 13.26
CA LEU A 81 -6.26 -6.51 13.93
C LEU A 81 -4.89 -5.84 13.75
N LEU A 82 -4.56 -5.47 12.51
CA LEU A 82 -3.28 -4.87 12.16
C LEU A 82 -3.06 -3.50 12.83
N VAL A 83 -4.10 -2.65 12.87
CA VAL A 83 -4.09 -1.39 13.63
C VAL A 83 -3.94 -1.69 15.13
N SER A 84 -4.68 -2.66 15.66
CA SER A 84 -4.64 -3.00 17.09
C SER A 84 -3.26 -3.50 17.55
N ILE A 85 -2.53 -4.25 16.72
CA ILE A 85 -1.19 -4.75 17.07
C ILE A 85 -0.07 -3.74 16.77
N SER A 86 -0.38 -2.70 16.00
CA SER A 86 0.55 -1.61 15.67
C SER A 86 0.51 -0.49 16.70
N MET A 87 -0.61 -0.29 17.39
CA MET A 87 -0.74 0.71 18.44
C MET A 87 -0.31 0.19 19.82
N ALA A 88 0.41 1.02 20.59
CA ALA A 88 0.90 0.66 21.92
C ALA A 88 -0.21 0.42 22.95
N ASN A 89 -1.38 1.07 22.79
CA ASN A 89 -2.46 1.08 23.78
C ASN A 89 -3.75 0.33 23.34
N GLY A 90 -3.74 -0.36 22.19
CA GLY A 90 -4.91 -1.04 21.62
C GLY A 90 -5.92 -0.09 20.94
N LEU A 91 -6.98 -0.65 20.34
CA LEU A 91 -8.02 0.10 19.61
C LEU A 91 -8.73 1.15 20.51
N PRO A 92 -9.14 2.31 19.97
CA PRO A 92 -9.93 3.27 20.72
C PRO A 92 -11.23 2.63 21.24
N LYS A 93 -11.63 2.95 22.47
CA LYS A 93 -12.78 2.35 23.21
C LYS A 93 -14.16 2.47 22.51
N LYS A 94 -14.23 3.11 21.35
CA LYS A 94 -15.48 3.36 20.61
C LYS A 94 -15.36 2.69 19.24
N GLU A 95 -15.99 1.52 19.07
CA GLU A 95 -15.90 0.60 17.91
C GLU A 95 -16.14 1.23 16.52
N ASN A 96 -16.78 2.40 16.47
CA ASN A 96 -17.17 3.08 15.23
C ASN A 96 -16.47 4.44 15.01
N SER A 97 -15.60 4.88 15.93
CA SER A 97 -14.82 6.10 15.78
C SER A 97 -13.42 5.74 15.32
N TRP A 98 -13.22 5.78 14.00
CA TRP A 98 -11.88 5.82 13.40
C TRP A 98 -11.27 7.22 13.53
N ASP A 99 -11.50 7.93 14.65
CA ASP A 99 -10.80 9.19 14.96
C ASP A 99 -9.35 8.89 15.32
N CYS A 100 -8.62 8.46 14.30
CA CYS A 100 -7.24 8.01 14.29
C CYS A 100 -6.25 9.19 14.17
N ALA A 101 -6.70 10.41 14.45
CA ALA A 101 -5.87 11.60 14.40
C ALA A 101 -4.74 11.56 15.45
N THR A 102 -4.98 10.91 16.59
CA THR A 102 -3.99 10.72 17.67
C THR A 102 -3.24 9.39 17.58
N THR A 103 -3.56 8.52 16.62
CA THR A 103 -3.05 7.13 16.60
C THR A 103 -1.73 6.94 15.86
N LEU A 104 -1.30 7.90 15.04
CA LEU A 104 -0.01 7.84 14.35
C LEU A 104 1.19 8.19 15.24
N THR A 105 0.97 8.76 16.42
CA THR A 105 2.04 9.19 17.33
C THR A 105 2.42 8.15 18.38
N GLU A 106 1.67 7.05 18.51
CA GLU A 106 1.90 6.01 19.52
C GLU A 106 2.03 4.61 18.87
N GLY A 107 3.22 4.03 18.94
CA GLY A 107 3.51 2.69 18.42
C GLY A 107 4.16 2.70 17.02
N ASP A 108 3.80 1.72 16.20
CA ASP A 108 4.37 1.50 14.87
C ASP A 108 3.64 2.35 13.82
N ALA A 109 4.09 3.60 13.68
CA ALA A 109 3.49 4.58 12.77
C ALA A 109 3.56 4.15 11.30
N MET A 110 4.65 3.49 10.88
CA MET A 110 4.83 3.03 9.49
C MET A 110 3.82 1.93 9.14
N CYS A 111 3.73 0.87 9.96
CA CYS A 111 2.79 -0.22 9.71
C CYS A 111 1.34 0.29 9.75
N THR A 112 1.03 1.19 10.69
CA THR A 112 -0.29 1.83 10.80
C THR A 112 -0.63 2.61 9.52
N TRP A 113 0.30 3.43 9.02
CA TRP A 113 0.07 4.21 7.80
C TRP A 113 -0.18 3.30 6.58
N TRP A 114 0.65 2.28 6.37
CA TRP A 114 0.46 1.29 5.29
C TRP A 114 -0.90 0.60 5.38
N THR A 115 -1.33 0.25 6.59
CA THR A 115 -2.66 -0.33 6.83
C THR A 115 -3.74 0.61 6.31
N HIS A 116 -3.73 1.88 6.72
CA HIS A 116 -4.73 2.85 6.28
C HIS A 116 -4.69 3.11 4.76
N VAL A 117 -3.52 3.09 4.13
CA VAL A 117 -3.41 3.19 2.66
C VAL A 117 -4.14 2.03 1.98
N PHE A 118 -3.85 0.79 2.38
CA PHE A 118 -4.48 -0.39 1.80
C PHE A 118 -5.98 -0.47 2.08
N THR A 119 -6.40 -0.26 3.33
CA THR A 119 -7.82 -0.29 3.69
C THR A 119 -8.61 0.79 2.96
N CYS A 120 -8.05 2.00 2.81
CA CYS A 120 -8.69 3.08 2.06
C CYS A 120 -8.87 2.68 0.58
N ALA A 121 -7.81 2.18 -0.06
CA ALA A 121 -7.86 1.75 -1.46
C ALA A 121 -8.84 0.58 -1.68
N LEU A 122 -8.90 -0.38 -0.75
CA LEU A 122 -9.87 -1.48 -0.78
C LEU A 122 -11.31 -0.99 -0.64
N PHE A 123 -11.59 -0.06 0.27
CA PHE A 123 -12.94 0.52 0.38
C PHE A 123 -13.34 1.33 -0.85
N TRP A 124 -12.40 2.01 -1.50
CA TRP A 124 -12.66 2.60 -2.83
C TRP A 124 -12.97 1.53 -3.88
N LYS A 125 -12.20 0.44 -3.94
CA LYS A 125 -12.44 -0.71 -4.86
C LYS A 125 -13.82 -1.33 -4.63
N GLN A 126 -14.25 -1.43 -3.37
CA GLN A 126 -15.56 -1.94 -2.94
C GLN A 126 -16.70 -0.91 -3.05
N ARG A 127 -16.43 0.32 -3.51
CA ARG A 127 -17.41 1.41 -3.62
C ARG A 127 -18.07 1.80 -2.29
N ILE A 128 -17.30 1.83 -1.20
CA ILE A 128 -17.73 2.26 0.14
C ILE A 128 -17.03 3.58 0.52
N PRO A 129 -17.41 4.72 -0.10
CA PRO A 129 -16.65 5.98 -0.01
C PRO A 129 -16.59 6.55 1.41
N GLU A 130 -17.65 6.40 2.21
CA GLU A 130 -17.68 6.96 3.56
C GLU A 130 -16.66 6.32 4.51
N LYS A 131 -16.44 5.00 4.38
CA LYS A 131 -15.36 4.33 5.12
C LYS A 131 -14.00 4.72 4.56
N ALA A 132 -13.85 4.80 3.24
CA ALA A 132 -12.58 5.22 2.62
C ALA A 132 -12.13 6.60 3.12
N LYS A 133 -13.03 7.58 3.19
CA LYS A 133 -12.76 8.94 3.70
C LYS A 133 -12.19 8.94 5.12
N GLN A 134 -12.67 8.06 6.00
CA GLN A 134 -12.17 7.93 7.37
C GLN A 134 -10.70 7.50 7.40
N HIS A 135 -10.33 6.50 6.59
CA HIS A 135 -8.94 6.07 6.47
C HIS A 135 -8.06 7.12 5.77
N TYR A 136 -8.59 7.78 4.74
CA TYR A 136 -7.87 8.85 4.04
C TYR A 136 -7.44 9.99 4.96
N ALA A 137 -8.25 10.34 5.97
CA ALA A 137 -7.89 11.36 6.95
C ALA A 137 -6.57 11.06 7.68
N VAL A 138 -6.26 9.78 7.88
CA VAL A 138 -5.00 9.28 8.46
C VAL A 138 -3.89 9.24 7.42
N VAL A 139 -4.16 8.75 6.20
CA VAL A 139 -3.17 8.65 5.11
C VAL A 139 -2.51 10.01 4.82
N ARG A 140 -3.26 11.12 4.94
CA ARG A 140 -2.73 12.48 4.76
C ARG A 140 -1.62 12.86 5.76
N ARG A 141 -1.47 12.13 6.85
CA ARG A 141 -0.46 12.35 7.89
C ARG A 141 0.64 11.30 7.73
N CYS A 142 1.40 11.41 6.64
CA CYS A 142 2.51 10.49 6.36
C CYS A 142 3.58 10.57 7.48
N PRO A 143 3.98 9.44 8.08
CA PRO A 143 5.07 9.40 9.07
C PRO A 143 6.37 10.01 8.51
N PRO A 144 7.11 10.83 9.29
CA PRO A 144 8.36 11.46 8.83
C PRO A 144 9.40 10.46 8.31
N GLU A 145 9.44 9.26 8.87
CA GLU A 145 10.33 8.16 8.47
C GLU A 145 10.10 7.75 7.01
N LEU A 146 8.86 7.82 6.53
CA LEU A 146 8.49 7.47 5.17
C LEU A 146 8.78 8.59 4.16
N LEU A 147 8.96 9.84 4.61
CA LEU A 147 9.23 10.98 3.73
C LEU A 147 10.61 10.92 3.05
N ASN A 148 11.49 10.05 3.52
CA ASN A 148 12.80 9.80 2.91
C ASN A 148 12.86 8.47 2.13
N ASN A 149 11.73 7.74 2.05
CA ASN A 149 11.68 6.46 1.38
C ASN A 149 11.07 6.60 -0.03
N PRO A 150 11.83 6.30 -1.10
CA PRO A 150 11.33 6.46 -2.47
C PRO A 150 10.08 5.63 -2.77
N LEU A 151 9.99 4.40 -2.26
CA LEU A 151 8.81 3.56 -2.51
C LEU A 151 7.57 4.13 -1.79
N ALA A 152 7.69 4.58 -0.54
CA ALA A 152 6.59 5.19 0.18
C ALA A 152 6.10 6.49 -0.49
N LEU A 153 7.02 7.34 -0.94
CA LEU A 153 6.69 8.54 -1.71
C LEU A 153 6.02 8.22 -3.05
N ALA A 154 6.54 7.23 -3.78
CA ALA A 154 5.96 6.75 -5.02
C ALA A 154 4.50 6.32 -4.83
N VAL A 155 4.25 5.45 -3.84
CA VAL A 155 2.91 4.95 -3.53
C VAL A 155 2.01 6.09 -3.06
N GLY A 156 2.51 6.98 -2.19
CA GLY A 156 1.74 8.13 -1.71
C GLY A 156 1.33 9.07 -2.85
N HIS A 157 2.21 9.35 -3.80
CA HIS A 157 1.86 10.14 -4.99
C HIS A 157 0.88 9.42 -5.91
N ALA A 158 1.10 8.14 -6.21
CA ALA A 158 0.21 7.34 -7.04
C ALA A 158 -1.20 7.20 -6.43
N PHE A 159 -1.27 6.99 -5.11
CA PHE A 159 -2.50 6.95 -4.34
C PHE A 159 -3.25 8.29 -4.39
N CYS A 160 -2.54 9.42 -4.29
CA CYS A 160 -3.13 10.75 -4.46
C CYS A 160 -3.70 10.95 -5.87
N CYS A 161 -3.03 10.49 -6.94
CA CYS A 161 -3.62 10.49 -8.28
C CYS A 161 -4.95 9.74 -8.27
N ARG A 162 -4.96 8.54 -7.70
CA ARG A 162 -6.15 7.70 -7.71
C ARG A 162 -7.29 8.30 -6.89
N LYS A 163 -6.98 8.92 -5.75
CA LYS A 163 -7.94 9.68 -4.93
C LYS A 163 -8.61 10.77 -5.73
N LEU A 164 -7.83 11.60 -6.44
CA LEU A 164 -8.37 12.68 -7.27
C LEU A 164 -9.36 12.11 -8.29
N CYS A 165 -9.01 10.99 -8.91
CA CYS A 165 -9.86 10.30 -9.89
C CYS A 165 -11.10 9.64 -9.29
N ILE A 166 -11.25 9.54 -7.98
CA ILE A 166 -12.42 8.92 -7.35
C ILE A 166 -13.29 10.00 -6.69
N ASP A 167 -12.68 10.91 -5.94
CA ASP A 167 -13.38 11.84 -5.07
C ASP A 167 -13.38 13.30 -5.59
N ASP A 168 -12.45 13.69 -6.47
CA ASP A 168 -12.22 15.11 -6.83
C ASP A 168 -12.21 15.39 -8.35
N ARG A 169 -12.93 14.58 -9.15
CA ARG A 169 -12.96 14.75 -10.63
C ARG A 169 -13.47 16.13 -11.08
N ASP A 170 -14.37 16.72 -10.31
CA ASP A 170 -14.98 18.01 -10.63
C ASP A 170 -14.07 19.20 -10.32
N ASN A 171 -12.87 18.96 -9.79
CA ASN A 171 -11.91 20.03 -9.53
C ASN A 171 -11.41 20.64 -10.85
N VAL A 172 -11.44 21.96 -10.97
CA VAL A 172 -10.96 22.70 -12.16
C VAL A 172 -9.49 22.44 -12.50
N ASN A 173 -8.69 22.02 -11.51
CA ASN A 173 -7.28 21.66 -11.67
C ASN A 173 -7.04 20.14 -11.67
N PHE A 174 -8.09 19.32 -11.83
CA PHE A 174 -8.01 17.86 -11.74
C PHE A 174 -6.88 17.28 -12.61
N GLY A 175 -6.91 17.52 -13.93
CA GLY A 175 -5.90 16.99 -14.86
C GLY A 175 -4.48 17.45 -14.51
N LYS A 176 -4.32 18.72 -14.12
CA LYS A 176 -3.05 19.29 -13.67
C LYS A 176 -2.51 18.59 -12.42
N PHE A 177 -3.36 18.33 -11.42
CA PHE A 177 -2.94 17.65 -10.19
C PHE A 177 -2.60 16.18 -10.45
N VAL A 178 -3.41 15.47 -11.22
CA VAL A 178 -3.12 14.09 -11.64
C VAL A 178 -1.77 14.04 -12.35
N PHE A 179 -1.51 14.94 -13.30
CA PHE A 179 -0.23 15.00 -14.01
C PHE A 179 0.96 15.21 -13.06
N VAL A 180 0.87 16.16 -12.14
CA VAL A 180 1.95 16.48 -11.18
C VAL A 180 2.23 15.29 -10.25
N HIS A 181 1.19 14.67 -9.70
CA HIS A 181 1.34 13.51 -8.82
C HIS A 181 1.87 12.29 -9.59
N SER A 182 1.40 12.04 -10.81
CA SER A 182 1.88 10.92 -11.64
C SER A 182 3.36 11.08 -11.96
N ARG A 183 3.80 12.29 -12.35
CA ARG A 183 5.22 12.57 -12.62
C ARG A 183 6.08 12.33 -11.38
N LYS A 184 5.65 12.81 -10.21
CA LYS A 184 6.39 12.60 -8.95
C LYS A 184 6.41 11.12 -8.56
N ALA A 185 5.32 10.39 -8.74
CA ALA A 185 5.27 8.96 -8.47
C ALA A 185 6.31 8.21 -9.32
N LEU A 186 6.35 8.48 -10.63
CA LEU A 186 7.30 7.84 -11.55
C LEU A 186 8.76 8.19 -11.24
N GLU A 187 9.05 9.45 -10.90
CA GLU A 187 10.38 9.86 -10.45
C GLU A 187 10.86 9.03 -9.25
N GLN A 188 9.99 8.87 -8.24
CA GLN A 188 10.31 8.09 -7.05
C GLN A 188 10.40 6.59 -7.33
N LEU A 189 9.58 6.04 -8.24
CA LEU A 189 9.63 4.64 -8.66
C LEU A 189 10.97 4.30 -9.32
N ARG A 190 11.53 5.20 -10.15
CA ARG A 190 12.87 5.01 -10.73
C ARG A 190 13.94 4.88 -9.65
N THR A 191 13.87 5.72 -8.62
CA THR A 191 14.80 5.66 -7.48
C THR A 191 14.60 4.40 -6.63
N ALA A 192 13.35 3.97 -6.45
CA ALA A 192 13.02 2.76 -5.70
C ALA A 192 13.53 1.48 -6.37
N CYS A 193 13.40 1.37 -7.70
CA CYS A 193 13.87 0.21 -8.46
C CYS A 193 15.39 0.02 -8.42
N ALA A 194 16.16 1.05 -8.08
CA ALA A 194 17.62 0.97 -7.96
C ALA A 194 18.10 0.46 -6.58
N ARG A 195 17.19 0.25 -5.62
CA ARG A 195 17.54 -0.15 -4.25
C ARG A 195 16.95 -1.52 -3.94
N ASP A 196 17.82 -2.50 -3.71
CA ASP A 196 17.39 -3.80 -3.20
C ASP A 196 16.96 -3.67 -1.73
N GLY A 197 15.73 -4.11 -1.44
CA GLY A 197 15.19 -4.21 -0.09
C GLY A 197 15.60 -5.50 0.62
N ALA A 198 15.26 -5.61 1.90
CA ALA A 198 15.42 -6.85 2.64
C ALA A 198 14.52 -7.95 2.01
N PRO A 199 15.01 -9.20 1.88
CA PRO A 199 14.28 -10.26 1.21
C PRO A 199 12.91 -10.53 1.86
N GLU A 200 12.79 -10.32 3.17
CA GLU A 200 11.55 -10.51 3.92
C GLU A 200 10.41 -9.60 3.43
N VAL A 201 10.71 -8.38 3.00
CA VAL A 201 9.70 -7.41 2.54
C VAL A 201 9.57 -7.35 1.01
N SER A 202 10.41 -8.08 0.28
CA SER A 202 10.50 -8.04 -1.19
C SER A 202 9.15 -8.26 -1.87
N GLN A 203 8.41 -9.30 -1.48
CA GLN A 203 7.09 -9.59 -2.04
C GLN A 203 6.14 -8.38 -1.92
N LEU A 204 6.04 -7.80 -0.73
CA LEU A 204 5.17 -6.65 -0.51
C LEU A 204 5.66 -5.41 -1.28
N GLN A 205 6.97 -5.19 -1.35
CA GLN A 205 7.55 -4.10 -2.13
C GLN A 205 7.27 -4.25 -3.63
N ASP A 206 7.29 -5.47 -4.15
CA ASP A 206 6.94 -5.77 -5.54
C ASP A 206 5.47 -5.47 -5.82
N THR A 207 4.58 -5.93 -4.95
CA THR A 207 3.14 -5.62 -5.05
C THR A 207 2.90 -4.12 -4.97
N LEU A 208 3.56 -3.40 -4.06
CA LEU A 208 3.46 -1.93 -3.93
C LEU A 208 3.92 -1.20 -5.19
N ARG A 209 5.02 -1.64 -5.82
CA ARG A 209 5.50 -1.08 -7.08
C ARG A 209 4.47 -1.28 -8.19
N ARG A 210 3.93 -2.49 -8.33
CA ARG A 210 2.89 -2.82 -9.32
C ARG A 210 1.65 -1.94 -9.13
N LEU A 211 1.13 -1.87 -7.90
CA LEU A 211 -0.01 -1.03 -7.54
C LEU A 211 0.23 0.46 -7.86
N ALA A 212 1.42 0.98 -7.55
CA ALA A 212 1.75 2.37 -7.85
C ALA A 212 1.72 2.65 -9.36
N TYR A 213 2.30 1.77 -10.18
CA TYR A 213 2.22 1.88 -11.64
C TYR A 213 0.78 1.79 -12.15
N GLU A 214 -0.01 0.83 -11.67
CA GLU A 214 -1.42 0.66 -12.05
C GLU A 214 -2.28 1.89 -11.71
N TRP A 215 -2.08 2.46 -10.53
CA TRP A 215 -2.75 3.69 -10.12
C TRP A 215 -2.34 4.88 -10.98
N VAL A 216 -1.05 5.03 -11.29
CA VAL A 216 -0.56 6.09 -12.18
C VAL A 216 -1.19 5.94 -13.57
N MET A 217 -1.09 4.76 -14.18
CA MET A 217 -1.63 4.49 -15.51
C MET A 217 -3.14 4.74 -15.57
N SER A 218 -3.90 4.19 -14.62
CA SER A 218 -5.35 4.38 -14.55
C SER A 218 -5.73 5.85 -14.38
N SER A 219 -4.99 6.58 -13.53
CA SER A 219 -5.29 7.99 -13.27
C SER A 219 -4.95 8.87 -14.47
N LEU A 220 -3.85 8.60 -15.18
CA LEU A 220 -3.50 9.30 -16.42
C LEU A 220 -4.56 9.11 -17.51
N LEU A 221 -5.14 7.89 -17.62
CA LEU A 221 -6.24 7.64 -18.55
C LEU A 221 -7.51 8.37 -18.14
N ASP A 222 -7.85 8.39 -16.85
CA ASP A 222 -9.00 9.15 -16.32
C ASP A 222 -8.84 10.66 -16.61
N ALA A 223 -7.64 11.23 -16.40
CA ALA A 223 -7.33 12.63 -16.70
C ALA A 223 -7.41 12.92 -18.21
N TRP A 224 -6.78 12.08 -19.04
CA TRP A 224 -6.85 12.23 -20.48
C TRP A 224 -8.29 12.20 -21.01
N ARG A 225 -9.13 11.30 -20.46
CA ARG A 225 -10.53 11.18 -20.86
C ARG A 225 -11.34 12.45 -20.56
N GLN A 226 -11.05 13.15 -19.47
CA GLN A 226 -11.74 14.39 -19.11
C GLN A 226 -11.36 15.56 -20.03
N ASP A 227 -10.18 15.52 -20.63
CA ASP A 227 -9.72 16.52 -21.60
C ASP A 227 -10.27 16.28 -23.02
N LEU A 228 -11.01 15.19 -23.24
CA LEU A 228 -11.62 14.89 -24.55
C LEU A 228 -12.84 15.76 -24.81
N GLU A 229 -12.87 16.37 -26.00
CA GLU A 229 -14.04 17.07 -26.51
C GLU A 229 -15.12 16.06 -26.94
N PRO A 230 -16.34 16.09 -26.38
CA PRO A 230 -17.37 15.08 -26.68
C PRO A 230 -17.79 15.00 -28.15
N GLN A 231 -17.59 16.09 -28.90
CA GLN A 231 -18.02 16.22 -30.30
C GLN A 231 -16.99 15.69 -31.31
N ILE A 232 -15.76 15.40 -30.87
CA ILE A 232 -14.69 14.91 -31.73
C ILE A 232 -14.43 13.45 -31.35
N PRO A 233 -14.37 12.51 -32.31
CA PRO A 233 -13.99 11.15 -31.98
C PRO A 233 -12.63 11.07 -31.29
N TYR A 234 -12.50 10.27 -30.23
CA TYR A 234 -11.29 10.29 -29.38
C TYR A 234 -10.00 9.99 -30.16
N TRP A 235 -10.06 9.17 -31.22
CA TRP A 235 -8.92 8.82 -32.07
C TRP A 235 -8.44 9.98 -32.97
N CYS A 236 -9.23 11.04 -33.09
CA CYS A 236 -8.87 12.25 -33.84
C CYS A 236 -8.29 13.36 -32.94
N GLN A 237 -8.36 13.21 -31.62
CA GLN A 237 -7.95 14.25 -30.67
C GLN A 237 -6.49 14.07 -30.24
N LYS A 238 -5.77 15.19 -30.09
CA LYS A 238 -4.43 15.20 -29.50
C LYS A 238 -4.55 15.50 -28.00
N PRO A 239 -3.87 14.74 -27.12
CA PRO A 239 -3.86 15.04 -25.68
C PRO A 239 -3.33 16.45 -25.41
N GLN A 240 -3.98 17.20 -24.51
CA GLN A 240 -3.56 18.56 -24.15
C GLN A 240 -2.27 18.58 -23.33
N ALA A 241 -2.13 17.66 -22.38
CA ALA A 241 -0.90 17.42 -21.65
C ALA A 241 -0.20 16.16 -22.17
N ASP A 242 1.09 16.02 -21.86
CA ASP A 242 1.88 14.86 -22.25
C ASP A 242 1.60 13.63 -21.35
N TYR A 243 0.31 13.29 -21.20
CA TYR A 243 -0.12 12.07 -20.51
C TYR A 243 0.44 10.83 -21.20
N ARG A 244 0.64 10.89 -22.52
CA ARG A 244 1.16 9.79 -23.33
C ARG A 244 2.56 9.39 -22.89
N THR A 245 3.51 10.33 -22.77
CA THR A 245 4.87 9.99 -22.36
C THR A 245 4.90 9.37 -20.96
N LEU A 246 4.18 9.96 -19.99
CA LEU A 246 4.12 9.40 -18.64
C LEU A 246 3.46 8.02 -18.60
N TYR A 247 2.40 7.81 -19.38
CA TYR A 247 1.72 6.51 -19.46
C TYR A 247 2.62 5.45 -20.10
N GLN A 248 3.30 5.79 -21.20
CA GLN A 248 4.23 4.88 -21.88
C GLN A 248 5.40 4.50 -20.97
N GLU A 249 5.96 5.45 -20.23
CA GLU A 249 7.00 5.17 -19.24
C GLU A 249 6.49 4.18 -18.16
N ALA A 250 5.34 4.49 -17.56
CA ALA A 250 4.75 3.65 -16.52
C ALA A 250 4.49 2.22 -17.03
N CYS A 251 3.92 2.10 -18.24
CA CYS A 251 3.62 0.83 -18.87
C CYS A 251 4.89 0.02 -19.14
N ASN A 252 5.93 0.63 -19.73
CA ASN A 252 7.18 -0.05 -20.03
C ASN A 252 7.84 -0.62 -18.75
N HIS A 253 7.88 0.16 -17.68
CA HIS A 253 8.42 -0.30 -16.40
C HIS A 253 7.56 -1.39 -15.76
N TYR A 254 6.24 -1.26 -15.82
CA TYR A 254 5.31 -2.27 -15.32
C TYR A 254 5.46 -3.61 -16.05
N THR A 255 5.53 -3.57 -17.39
CA THR A 255 5.76 -4.77 -18.21
C THR A 255 7.10 -5.42 -17.88
N HIS A 256 8.16 -4.64 -17.71
CA HIS A 256 9.46 -5.18 -17.29
C HIS A 256 9.37 -5.89 -15.92
N LEU A 257 8.63 -5.33 -14.96
CA LEU A 257 8.40 -5.97 -13.66
C LEU A 257 7.59 -7.25 -13.77
N GLN A 258 6.61 -7.35 -14.66
CA GLN A 258 5.86 -8.59 -14.86
C GLN A 258 6.72 -9.68 -15.52
N LEU A 259 7.51 -9.33 -16.53
CA LEU A 259 8.35 -10.27 -17.28
C LEU A 259 9.54 -10.79 -16.47
N HIS A 260 10.12 -9.96 -15.60
CA HIS A 260 11.32 -10.31 -14.84
C HIS A 260 11.09 -10.50 -13.33
N GLY A 261 9.90 -10.17 -12.82
CA GLY A 261 9.54 -10.36 -11.41
C GLY A 261 8.96 -11.74 -11.08
N GLY A 262 8.68 -12.57 -12.10
CA GLY A 262 8.20 -13.96 -11.94
C GLY A 262 9.29 -15.02 -11.98
N GLY A 263 10.57 -14.62 -11.86
CA GLY A 263 11.69 -15.54 -11.98
C GLY A 263 11.75 -16.54 -10.83
N GLU A 264 11.21 -17.74 -11.05
CA GLU A 264 11.82 -18.96 -10.53
C GLU A 264 13.33 -18.83 -10.68
N ARG A 265 14.05 -18.74 -9.56
CA ARG A 265 15.49 -19.01 -9.54
C ARG A 265 15.62 -20.49 -9.88
N GLY A 266 15.68 -20.79 -11.17
CA GLY A 266 16.01 -22.11 -11.68
C GLY A 266 17.28 -22.59 -11.01
N SER A 267 17.14 -23.69 -10.28
CA SER A 267 18.24 -24.51 -9.80
C SER A 267 19.23 -24.72 -10.94
N ARG A 268 20.46 -24.27 -10.74
CA ARG A 268 21.64 -24.83 -11.41
C ARG A 268 22.34 -25.74 -10.42
#